data_AF-A0A5N7AMZ5-F1
#
_entry.id   AF-A0A5N7AMZ5-F1
#
_cell.length_a   1.000
_cell.length_b   1.000
_cell.length_c   1.000
_cell.angle_alpha   90.00
_cell.angle_beta   90.00
_cell.angle_gamma   90.00
#
_symmetry.space_group_name_H-M   'P 1'
#
loop_
_entity.id
_entity.type
_entity.pdbx_description
1 polymer ?
#
loop_
_entity_poly.entity_id
_entity_poly.type
_entity_poly.pdbx_seq_one_letter_code
_entity_poly.pdbx_strand_id
1 'polypeptide(L)'
;MSTSAHALKTLEKTEYILFAGGPLSTEAGDIISKYCQLIPNIGSTELEHVPPTISKTSPQNWKYYQWPYYPDIHLEAHDEGLFEMAVYRSANSRLLHGVFHVLPELQKWRTRDLFSKHATKDGLWGFESRTDDIIVLSNGEKVNPLEMEGVIECHDLVHKAMIADQEMTECVLFVEPD
;
A
#
# COMPACT_ATOMS: atom_id res chain seq x y z
N MET A 1 13.11 14.69 -5.79
CA MET A 1 13.27 13.71 -6.90
C MET A 1 13.72 14.43 -8.18
N SER A 2 14.53 13.78 -9.04
CA SER A 2 14.92 14.39 -10.33
C SER A 2 13.78 14.37 -11.34
N THR A 3 13.28 15.54 -11.73
CA THR A 3 12.21 15.73 -12.73
C THR A 3 12.76 15.99 -14.14
N SER A 4 14.03 15.64 -14.39
CA SER A 4 14.68 15.87 -15.69
C SER A 4 13.87 15.23 -16.82
N ALA A 5 13.53 16.05 -17.83
CA ALA A 5 12.82 15.59 -19.02
C ALA A 5 13.56 14.44 -19.74
N HIS A 6 14.89 14.45 -19.72
CA HIS A 6 15.70 13.37 -20.28
C HIS A 6 15.53 12.06 -19.49
N ALA A 7 15.50 12.14 -18.16
CA ALA A 7 15.32 10.98 -17.29
C ALA A 7 13.91 10.37 -17.48
N LEU A 8 12.87 11.21 -17.43
CA LEU A 8 11.48 10.76 -17.61
C LEU A 8 11.26 10.13 -19.00
N LYS A 9 11.81 10.72 -20.05
CA LYS A 9 11.71 10.16 -21.41
C LYS A 9 12.46 8.83 -21.57
N THR A 10 13.48 8.57 -20.75
CA THR A 10 14.17 7.28 -20.77
C THR A 10 13.27 6.15 -20.23
N LEU A 11 12.30 6.48 -19.36
CA LEU A 11 11.33 5.51 -18.83
C LEU A 11 10.39 4.94 -19.90
N GLU A 12 10.18 5.64 -21.03
CA GLU A 12 9.38 5.14 -22.16
C GLU A 12 9.97 3.87 -22.80
N LYS A 13 11.26 3.59 -22.55
CA LYS A 13 11.94 2.37 -23.01
C LYS A 13 11.73 1.19 -22.06
N THR A 14 11.19 1.43 -20.86
CA THR A 14 10.94 0.41 -19.84
C THR A 14 9.53 -0.13 -20.02
N GLU A 15 9.39 -1.46 -20.07
CA GLU A 15 8.07 -2.08 -20.27
C GLU A 15 7.16 -1.86 -19.04
N TYR A 16 7.67 -2.18 -17.85
CA TYR A 16 6.96 -2.01 -16.57
C TYR A 16 7.93 -1.61 -15.45
N ILE A 17 7.43 -0.83 -14.50
CA ILE A 17 8.10 -0.58 -13.22
C ILE A 17 7.27 -1.21 -12.11
N LEU A 18 7.90 -2.15 -11.41
CA LEU A 18 7.34 -2.80 -10.22
C LEU A 18 7.79 -2.02 -8.99
N PHE A 19 6.87 -1.66 -8.11
CA PHE A 19 7.19 -1.09 -6.80
C PHE A 19 6.52 -1.89 -5.68
N ALA A 20 7.16 -1.97 -4.52
CA ALA A 20 6.75 -2.78 -3.38
C ALA A 20 7.41 -2.26 -2.09
N GLY A 21 7.01 -2.81 -0.94
CA GLY A 21 7.63 -2.56 0.36
C GLY A 21 7.17 -1.29 1.07
N GLY A 22 6.60 -0.34 0.33
CA GLY A 22 5.96 0.85 0.87
C GLY A 22 5.17 1.60 -0.21
N PRO A 23 4.34 2.58 0.18
CA PRO A 23 3.58 3.38 -0.77
C PRO A 23 4.53 4.26 -1.61
N LEU A 24 4.31 4.28 -2.93
CA LEU A 24 4.90 5.29 -3.79
C LEU A 24 4.10 6.60 -3.61
N SER A 25 4.78 7.75 -3.47
CA SER A 25 4.08 9.02 -3.33
C SER A 25 3.18 9.29 -4.54
N THR A 26 2.01 9.89 -4.30
CA THR A 26 1.03 10.12 -5.36
C THR A 26 1.61 10.98 -6.49
N GLU A 27 2.35 12.03 -6.14
CA GLU A 27 3.03 12.89 -7.11
C GLU A 27 4.01 12.11 -8.00
N ALA A 28 4.85 11.26 -7.39
CA ALA A 28 5.81 10.43 -8.12
C ALA A 28 5.10 9.51 -9.11
N GLY A 29 4.10 8.77 -8.63
CA GLY A 29 3.36 7.82 -9.45
C GLY A 29 2.57 8.50 -10.56
N ASP A 30 1.99 9.67 -10.32
CA ASP A 30 1.25 10.45 -11.33
C ASP A 30 2.16 11.02 -12.42
N ILE A 31 3.42 11.33 -12.10
CA ILE A 31 4.42 11.73 -13.10
C ILE A 31 4.88 10.50 -13.88
N ILE A 32 5.32 9.44 -13.19
CA ILE A 32 5.95 8.27 -13.82
C ILE A 32 4.95 7.47 -14.66
N SER A 33 3.70 7.33 -14.20
CA SER A 33 2.64 6.57 -14.88
C SER A 33 2.29 7.07 -16.28
N LYS A 34 2.68 8.31 -16.62
CA LYS A 34 2.53 8.89 -17.96
C LYS A 34 3.57 8.39 -18.96
N TYR A 35 4.71 7.91 -18.48
CA TYR A 35 5.86 7.49 -19.31
C TYR A 35 6.09 5.98 -19.27
N CYS A 36 5.81 5.34 -18.15
CA CYS A 36 5.97 3.90 -17.98
C CYS A 36 4.82 3.34 -17.16
N GLN A 37 4.45 2.10 -17.44
CA GLN A 37 3.40 1.42 -16.71
C GLN A 37 3.92 1.00 -15.34
N LEU A 38 3.25 1.51 -14.30
CA LEU A 38 3.53 1.17 -12.90
C LEU A 38 2.66 -0.01 -12.49
N ILE A 39 3.26 -0.96 -11.77
CA ILE A 39 2.59 -2.13 -11.23
C ILE A 39 2.83 -2.16 -9.72
N PRO A 40 1.79 -1.93 -8.91
CA PRO A 40 1.88 -1.97 -7.46
C PRO A 40 1.97 -3.42 -7.02
N ASN A 41 2.95 -3.77 -6.19
CA ASN A 41 3.05 -5.12 -5.64
C ASN A 41 2.89 -5.07 -4.13
N ILE A 42 2.16 -6.05 -3.60
CA ILE A 42 2.05 -6.27 -2.17
C ILE A 42 2.65 -7.63 -1.81
N GLY A 43 3.19 -7.71 -0.60
CA GLY A 43 3.71 -8.94 -0.05
C GLY A 43 4.32 -8.72 1.32
N SER A 44 4.47 -9.82 2.05
CA SER A 44 5.22 -9.88 3.29
C SER A 44 5.97 -11.21 3.36
N THR A 45 6.78 -11.42 4.38
CA THR A 45 7.42 -12.72 4.59
C THR A 45 6.36 -13.81 4.87
N GLU A 46 5.26 -13.45 5.52
CA GLU A 46 4.14 -14.33 5.86
C GLU A 46 3.19 -14.58 4.67
N LEU A 47 2.94 -13.57 3.84
CA LEU A 47 2.06 -13.63 2.67
C LEU A 47 2.75 -14.23 1.44
N GLU A 48 4.08 -14.14 1.41
CA GLU A 48 4.85 -14.06 0.17
C GLU A 48 4.37 -12.91 -0.74
N HIS A 49 4.73 -12.97 -2.02
CA HIS A 49 4.42 -11.96 -3.01
C HIS A 49 3.06 -12.23 -3.67
N VAL A 50 2.15 -11.25 -3.62
CA VAL A 50 0.84 -11.30 -4.29
C VAL A 50 0.78 -10.21 -5.36
N PRO A 51 1.17 -10.51 -6.60
CA PRO A 51 1.07 -9.54 -7.68
C PRO A 51 -0.41 -9.23 -7.99
N PRO A 52 -0.71 -7.99 -8.43
CA PRO A 52 -2.02 -7.67 -8.95
C PRO A 52 -2.25 -8.45 -10.25
N THR A 53 -3.51 -8.84 -10.47
CA THR A 53 -3.92 -9.53 -11.69
C THR A 53 -3.90 -8.62 -12.92
N ILE A 54 -4.14 -7.32 -12.72
CA ILE A 54 -4.02 -6.33 -13.78
C ILE A 54 -2.56 -5.90 -13.84
N SER A 55 -1.83 -6.40 -14.84
CA SER A 55 -0.53 -5.83 -15.17
C SER A 55 -0.72 -4.44 -15.79
N LYS A 56 -1.66 -4.27 -16.73
CA LYS A 56 -1.90 -3.01 -17.49
C LYS A 56 -2.92 -2.08 -16.87
N THR A 57 -2.52 -1.25 -15.93
CA THR A 57 -3.35 -0.18 -15.37
C THR A 57 -3.27 1.09 -16.23
N SER A 58 -4.39 1.79 -16.40
CA SER A 58 -4.37 3.17 -16.94
C SER A 58 -3.53 4.08 -16.05
N PRO A 59 -2.94 5.18 -16.57
CA PRO A 59 -2.20 6.13 -15.74
C PRO A 59 -2.98 6.68 -14.53
N GLN A 60 -4.30 6.69 -14.54
CA GLN A 60 -5.11 7.16 -13.40
C GLN A 60 -5.31 6.11 -12.31
N ASN A 61 -4.92 4.86 -12.57
CA ASN A 61 -5.21 3.70 -11.71
C ASN A 61 -3.96 2.92 -11.33
N TRP A 62 -2.78 3.53 -11.45
CA TRP A 62 -1.49 2.88 -11.22
C TRP A 62 -1.32 2.34 -9.80
N LYS A 63 -2.06 2.89 -8.82
CA LYS A 63 -2.01 2.49 -7.41
C LYS A 63 -3.04 1.43 -7.00
N TYR A 64 -3.89 0.99 -7.92
CA TYR A 64 -4.99 0.07 -7.59
C TYR A 64 -4.63 -1.39 -7.90
N TYR A 65 -5.15 -2.27 -7.06
CA TYR A 65 -4.97 -3.71 -7.11
C TYR A 65 -6.25 -4.41 -7.55
N GLN A 66 -6.08 -5.62 -8.11
CA GLN A 66 -7.17 -6.54 -8.39
C GLN A 66 -6.67 -7.98 -8.20
N TRP A 67 -7.45 -8.83 -7.51
CA TRP A 67 -7.07 -10.22 -7.26
C TRP A 67 -8.18 -11.24 -7.56
N PRO A 68 -8.85 -11.19 -8.73
CA PRO A 68 -9.93 -12.13 -9.05
C PRO A 68 -9.47 -13.60 -9.19
N TYR A 69 -8.17 -13.84 -9.36
CA TYR A 69 -7.60 -15.19 -9.51
C TYR A 69 -6.97 -15.74 -8.23
N TYR A 70 -7.09 -15.04 -7.09
CA TYR A 70 -6.64 -15.50 -5.78
C TYR A 70 -7.85 -15.89 -4.95
N PRO A 71 -8.33 -17.15 -5.04
CA PRO A 71 -9.57 -17.58 -4.38
C PRO A 71 -9.48 -17.61 -2.86
N ASP A 72 -8.27 -17.54 -2.31
CA ASP A 72 -7.99 -17.46 -0.88
C ASP A 72 -7.84 -16.03 -0.37
N ILE A 73 -7.74 -15.01 -1.23
CA ILE A 73 -7.62 -13.61 -0.83
C ILE A 73 -8.99 -12.95 -0.82
N HIS A 74 -9.35 -12.40 0.34
CA HIS A 74 -10.61 -11.72 0.58
C HIS A 74 -10.38 -10.34 1.19
N LEU A 75 -11.13 -9.35 0.73
CA LEU A 75 -11.15 -8.00 1.30
C LEU A 75 -12.42 -7.88 2.16
N GLU A 76 -12.23 -7.94 3.47
CA GLU A 76 -13.32 -7.99 4.44
C GLU A 76 -13.51 -6.65 5.14
N ALA A 77 -14.75 -6.25 5.40
CA ALA A 77 -15.02 -5.00 6.10
C ALA A 77 -14.28 -4.92 7.45
N HIS A 78 -13.64 -3.78 7.71
CA HIS A 78 -12.89 -3.51 8.94
C HIS A 78 -13.46 -2.27 9.66
N ASP A 79 -13.32 -1.10 9.04
CA ASP A 79 -13.84 0.19 9.49
C ASP A 79 -14.70 0.82 8.37
N GLU A 80 -15.27 2.00 8.60
CA GLU A 80 -16.10 2.68 7.59
C GLU A 80 -15.33 2.93 6.30
N GLY A 81 -15.75 2.28 5.21
CA GLY A 81 -15.11 2.38 3.89
C GLY A 81 -13.81 1.59 3.73
N LEU A 82 -13.32 0.94 4.79
CA LEU A 82 -12.04 0.21 4.80
C LEU A 82 -12.23 -1.30 4.91
N PHE A 83 -11.39 -2.03 4.18
CA PHE A 83 -11.44 -3.48 4.05
C PHE A 83 -10.07 -4.06 4.33
N GLU A 84 -9.97 -4.97 5.30
CA GLU A 84 -8.73 -5.67 5.60
C GLU A 84 -8.55 -6.88 4.69
N MET A 85 -7.35 -7.04 4.13
CA MET A 85 -6.99 -8.25 3.40
C MET A 85 -6.88 -9.44 4.36
N ALA A 86 -7.58 -10.52 4.02
CA ALA A 86 -7.55 -11.79 4.72
C ALA A 86 -7.25 -12.92 3.74
N VAL A 87 -6.36 -13.80 4.16
CA VAL A 87 -5.99 -15.01 3.43
C VAL A 87 -6.60 -16.22 4.12
N TYR A 88 -7.47 -16.93 3.40
CA TYR A 88 -8.10 -18.15 3.86
C TYR A 88 -7.26 -19.36 3.52
N ARG A 89 -7.15 -20.28 4.47
CA ARG A 89 -6.41 -21.50 4.24
C ARG A 89 -7.15 -22.43 3.29
N SER A 90 -6.41 -22.96 2.33
CA SER A 90 -6.80 -24.02 1.42
C SER A 90 -5.78 -25.18 1.50
N ALA A 91 -6.10 -26.29 0.84
CA ALA A 91 -5.20 -27.44 0.74
C ALA A 91 -3.82 -27.05 0.14
N ASN A 92 -3.77 -26.00 -0.70
CA ASN A 92 -2.57 -25.56 -1.40
C ASN A 92 -1.93 -24.31 -0.79
N SER A 93 -2.45 -23.74 0.28
CA SER A 93 -1.94 -22.44 0.78
C SER A 93 -0.48 -22.47 1.21
N ARG A 94 0.07 -23.63 1.59
CA ARG A 94 1.51 -23.77 1.89
C ARG A 94 2.43 -23.66 0.65
N LEU A 95 1.88 -23.72 -0.56
CA LEU A 95 2.63 -23.46 -1.78
C LEU A 95 2.83 -21.97 -2.04
N LEU A 96 2.00 -21.12 -1.41
CA LEU A 96 1.92 -19.69 -1.71
C LEU A 96 2.15 -18.79 -0.49
N HIS A 97 1.87 -19.28 0.72
CA HIS A 97 1.83 -18.43 1.92
C HIS A 97 2.63 -19.07 3.06
N GLY A 98 3.74 -18.40 3.41
CA GLY A 98 4.66 -18.78 4.49
C GLY A 98 3.97 -18.92 5.85
N VAL A 99 2.94 -18.12 6.11
CA VAL A 99 2.20 -18.10 7.39
C VAL A 99 1.69 -19.47 7.80
N PHE A 100 1.25 -20.31 6.85
CA PHE A 100 0.69 -21.63 7.17
C PHE A 100 1.76 -22.73 7.38
N HIS A 101 3.04 -22.41 7.16
CA HIS A 101 4.16 -23.24 7.62
C HIS A 101 4.49 -22.93 9.08
N VAL A 102 4.49 -21.64 9.44
CA VAL A 102 4.81 -21.19 10.81
C VAL A 102 3.65 -21.43 11.77
N LEU A 103 2.42 -21.19 11.32
CA LEU A 103 1.18 -21.34 12.09
C LEU A 103 0.28 -22.39 11.41
N PRO A 104 0.60 -23.70 11.55
CA PRO A 104 -0.03 -24.77 10.79
C PRO A 104 -1.48 -25.04 11.17
N GLU A 105 -2.01 -24.46 12.24
CA GLU A 105 -3.41 -24.59 12.65
C GLU A 105 -4.27 -23.41 12.18
N LEU A 106 -3.65 -22.31 11.76
CA LEU A 106 -4.33 -21.09 11.35
C LEU A 106 -5.21 -21.37 10.12
N GLN A 107 -6.50 -21.05 10.19
CA GLN A 107 -7.44 -21.22 9.06
C GLN A 107 -7.64 -19.93 8.25
N LYS A 108 -7.30 -18.80 8.85
CA LYS A 108 -7.43 -17.47 8.27
C LYS A 108 -6.35 -16.59 8.86
N TRP A 109 -5.62 -15.91 8.00
CA TRP A 109 -4.65 -14.91 8.39
C TRP A 109 -5.14 -13.54 7.93
N ARG A 110 -5.23 -12.57 8.85
CA ARG A 110 -5.46 -11.17 8.47
C ARG A 110 -4.10 -10.50 8.32
N THR A 111 -3.85 -9.90 7.15
CA THR A 111 -2.51 -9.39 6.81
C THR A 111 -2.19 -8.09 7.50
N ARG A 112 -3.20 -7.44 8.09
CA ARG A 112 -3.19 -6.07 8.61
C ARG A 112 -3.22 -4.99 7.53
N ASP A 113 -3.25 -5.33 6.24
CA ASP A 113 -3.33 -4.34 5.17
C ASP A 113 -4.77 -3.90 4.94
N LEU A 114 -5.00 -2.59 4.99
CA LEU A 114 -6.31 -1.95 4.76
C LEU A 114 -6.39 -1.37 3.34
N PHE A 115 -7.55 -1.57 2.74
CA PHE A 115 -7.87 -1.12 1.39
C PHE A 115 -9.20 -0.39 1.33
N SER A 116 -9.28 0.58 0.41
CA SER A 116 -10.54 1.21 0.01
C SER A 116 -10.98 0.68 -1.36
N LYS A 117 -12.28 0.79 -1.63
CA LYS A 117 -12.82 0.52 -2.98
C LYS A 117 -12.55 1.69 -3.89
N HIS A 118 -12.17 1.42 -5.14
CA HIS A 118 -12.14 2.46 -6.17
C HIS A 118 -13.54 3.08 -6.36
N ALA A 119 -13.63 4.41 -6.36
CA ALA A 119 -14.88 5.17 -6.35
C ALA A 119 -15.89 4.78 -7.46
N THR A 120 -15.41 4.41 -8.64
CA THR A 120 -16.26 4.10 -9.81
C THR A 120 -16.01 2.75 -10.49
N LYS A 121 -15.10 1.91 -9.98
CA LYS A 121 -14.65 0.68 -10.68
C LYS A 121 -14.68 -0.50 -9.73
N ASP A 122 -15.65 -1.38 -9.92
CA ASP A 122 -15.82 -2.53 -9.05
C ASP A 122 -14.63 -3.49 -9.11
N GLY A 123 -14.25 -4.00 -7.94
CA GLY A 123 -13.15 -4.95 -7.78
C GLY A 123 -11.75 -4.34 -7.80
N LEU A 124 -11.61 -3.03 -8.02
CA LEU A 124 -10.35 -2.32 -7.83
C LEU A 124 -10.22 -1.82 -6.38
N TRP A 125 -9.06 -2.08 -5.80
CA TRP A 125 -8.76 -1.79 -4.40
C TRP A 125 -7.55 -0.87 -4.30
N GLY A 126 -7.65 0.22 -3.54
CA GLY A 126 -6.52 1.11 -3.23
C GLY A 126 -5.95 0.76 -1.87
N PHE A 127 -4.64 0.59 -1.74
CA PHE A 127 -4.02 0.42 -0.42
C PHE A 127 -4.07 1.75 0.35
N GLU A 128 -4.44 1.69 1.63
CA GLU A 128 -4.61 2.87 2.47
C GLU A 128 -3.55 2.92 3.58
N SER A 129 -3.42 1.84 4.34
CA SER A 129 -2.53 1.77 5.50
C SER A 129 -2.46 0.33 6.03
N ARG A 130 -1.68 0.12 7.09
CA ARG A 130 -1.81 -1.08 7.92
C ARG A 130 -2.52 -0.78 9.23
N THR A 131 -3.23 -1.77 9.77
CA THR A 131 -3.89 -1.64 11.08
C THR A 131 -2.92 -1.38 12.23
N ASP A 132 -1.66 -1.83 12.10
CA ASP A 132 -0.60 -1.62 13.09
C ASP A 132 0.24 -0.35 12.86
N ASP A 133 0.04 0.36 11.74
CA ASP A 133 0.63 1.69 11.51
C ASP A 133 -0.29 2.82 12.00
N ILE A 134 -1.55 2.53 12.34
CA ILE A 134 -2.50 3.52 12.86
C ILE A 134 -2.15 3.84 14.31
N ILE A 135 -1.85 5.11 14.57
CA ILE A 135 -1.67 5.65 15.91
C ILE A 135 -3.06 5.87 16.52
N VAL A 136 -3.32 5.29 17.69
CA VAL A 136 -4.53 5.55 18.48
C VAL A 136 -4.15 6.46 19.63
N LEU A 137 -4.56 7.73 19.55
CA LEU A 137 -4.30 8.71 20.59
C LEU A 137 -5.09 8.37 21.87
N SER A 138 -4.65 8.88 23.01
CA SER A 138 -5.29 8.61 24.31
C SER A 138 -6.76 9.05 24.42
N ASN A 139 -7.22 9.94 23.52
CA ASN A 139 -8.61 10.35 23.38
C ASN A 139 -9.45 9.42 22.47
N GLY A 140 -8.83 8.39 21.88
CA GLY A 140 -9.45 7.43 20.97
C GLY A 140 -9.47 7.86 19.49
N GLU A 141 -8.91 9.02 19.15
CA GLU A 141 -8.76 9.44 17.75
C GLU A 141 -7.69 8.59 17.06
N LYS A 142 -7.95 8.24 15.79
CA LYS A 142 -7.06 7.43 14.95
C LYS A 142 -6.31 8.35 14.00
N VAL A 143 -4.99 8.26 14.00
CA VAL A 143 -4.09 9.00 13.11
C VAL A 143 -3.41 8.02 12.18
N ASN A 144 -3.44 8.30 10.87
CA ASN A 144 -2.67 7.58 9.86
C ASN A 144 -1.37 8.38 9.58
N PRO A 145 -0.26 8.06 10.26
CA PRO A 145 0.97 8.85 10.15
C PRO A 145 1.51 8.85 8.72
N LEU A 146 1.46 7.72 8.01
CA LEU A 146 2.01 7.59 6.65
C LEU A 146 1.38 8.56 5.64
N GLU A 147 0.06 8.74 5.69
CA GLU A 147 -0.63 9.67 4.80
C GLU A 147 -0.23 11.12 5.12
N MET A 148 -0.22 11.47 6.41
CA MET A 148 0.11 12.82 6.87
C MET A 148 1.58 13.17 6.58
N GLU A 149 2.51 12.26 6.85
CA GLU A 149 3.93 12.38 6.50
C GLU A 149 4.10 12.63 5.01
N GLY A 150 3.44 11.83 4.16
CA GLY A 150 3.51 11.99 2.71
C GLY A 150 3.02 13.37 2.23
N VAL A 151 1.99 13.93 2.87
CA VAL A 151 1.52 15.29 2.58
C VAL A 151 2.52 16.35 3.06
N ILE A 152 3.13 16.17 4.23
CA ILE A 152 4.12 17.10 4.78
C ILE A 152 5.40 17.10 3.92
N GLU A 153 5.84 15.93 3.44
CA GLU A 153 6.98 15.76 2.53
C GLU A 153 6.77 16.43 1.16
N CYS A 154 5.54 16.83 0.80
CA CYS A 154 5.31 17.64 -0.41
C CYS A 154 5.71 19.12 -0.26
N HIS A 155 6.08 19.58 0.95
CA HIS A 155 6.53 20.96 1.15
C HIS A 155 8.01 21.13 0.77
N ASP A 156 8.34 22.17 -0.01
CA ASP A 156 9.71 22.48 -0.50
C ASP A 156 10.81 22.67 0.56
N LEU A 157 10.47 22.62 1.86
CA LEU A 157 11.42 22.80 2.97
C LEU A 157 11.61 21.52 3.78
N VAL A 158 10.90 20.45 3.41
CA VAL A 158 10.89 19.18 4.14
C VAL A 158 11.49 18.11 3.24
N HIS A 159 12.65 17.61 3.64
CA HIS A 159 13.26 16.45 3.01
C HIS A 159 12.56 15.15 3.42
N LYS A 160 12.32 15.00 4.73
CA LYS A 160 11.63 13.86 5.34
C LYS A 160 10.80 14.24 6.54
N ALA A 161 9.69 13.52 6.73
CA ALA A 161 8.80 13.66 7.88
C ALA A 161 8.59 12.30 8.55
N MET A 162 8.47 12.31 9.88
CA MET A 162 8.07 11.14 10.66
C MET A 162 7.18 11.57 11.81
N ILE A 163 5.99 10.99 11.88
CA ILE A 163 5.01 11.19 12.94
C ILE A 163 5.11 10.02 13.89
N ALA A 164 5.26 10.33 15.17
CA ALA A 164 5.30 9.35 16.25
C ALA A 164 4.37 9.77 17.39
N ASP A 165 4.05 8.82 18.27
CA ASP A 165 3.33 9.10 19.50
C ASP A 165 3.98 8.40 20.71
N GLN A 166 3.53 8.78 21.90
CA GLN A 166 3.89 8.11 23.15
C GLN A 166 2.69 8.09 24.13
N GLU A 167 1.56 7.51 23.72
CA GLU A 167 0.29 7.47 24.49
C GLU A 167 -0.25 8.85 24.87
N MET A 168 0.09 9.86 24.08
CA MET A 168 -0.32 11.25 24.31
C MET A 168 -1.66 11.56 23.62
N THR A 169 -2.23 12.73 23.88
CA THR A 169 -3.40 13.25 23.13
C THR A 169 -3.00 13.89 21.80
N GLU A 170 -1.70 14.03 21.54
CA GLU A 170 -1.13 14.73 20.38
C GLU A 170 0.03 13.90 19.81
N CYS A 171 0.23 13.95 18.49
CA CYS A 171 1.39 13.36 17.84
C CYS A 171 2.60 14.30 17.87
N VAL A 172 3.80 13.74 17.80
CA VAL A 172 5.06 14.46 17.60
C VAL A 172 5.48 14.30 16.14
N LEU A 173 5.88 15.41 15.52
CA LEU A 173 6.43 15.42 14.16
C LEU A 173 7.95 15.66 14.22
N PHE A 174 8.71 14.73 13.64
CA PHE A 174 10.12 14.91 13.31
C PHE A 174 10.24 15.35 11.85
N VAL A 175 11.06 16.37 11.60
CA VAL A 175 11.29 16.92 10.27
C VAL A 175 12.79 16.94 10.00
N GLU A 176 13.19 16.33 8.89
CA GLU A 176 14.47 16.57 8.26
C GLU A 176 14.29 17.73 7.26
N PRO A 177 14.91 18.90 7.51
CA PRO A 177 14.85 20.02 6.58
C PRO A 177 15.76 19.77 5.37
N ASP A 178 15.44 20.43 4.25
CA ASP A 178 16.26 20.43 3.02
C ASP A 178 17.56 21.27 3.14
#